data_AF-A0A7K0NGJ1-F1
#
_entry.id   AF-A0A7K0NGJ1-F1
#
_cell.length_a   1.000
_cell.length_b   1.000
_cell.length_c   1.000
_cell.angle_alpha   90.00
_cell.angle_beta   90.00
_cell.angle_gamma   90.00
#
_symmetry.space_group_name_H-M   'P 1'
#
loop_
_entity.id
_entity.type
_entity.pdbx_description
1 polymer ?
#
loop_
_entity_poly.entity_id
_entity_poly.type
_entity_poly.pdbx_seq_one_letter_code
_entity_poly.pdbx_strand_id
1 'polypeptide(L)'
;MIAIVLAAVTVGSTTLGGYVALRSKDRFHLVLGLAAGLLLGLVGFDLLPEVFVGGGLHLGKIPLVAIAFVVGFLFLHFFEQLAGGHEPAESEYAHEHTHYGDAAGVVGALAMAIHVFFDGVGLAVAYKV
;
A
#
# COMPACT_ATOMS: atom_id res chain seq x y z
N MET A 1 -2.19 12.95 -22.96
CA MET A 1 -0.71 13.06 -22.88
C MET A 1 -0.22 13.16 -21.44
N ILE A 2 -0.80 14.03 -20.59
CA ILE A 2 -0.41 14.17 -19.17
C ILE A 2 -0.48 12.83 -18.41
N ALA A 3 -1.57 12.07 -18.54
CA ALA A 3 -1.70 10.76 -17.87
C ALA A 3 -0.58 9.76 -18.22
N ILE A 4 -0.09 9.76 -19.46
CA ILE A 4 1.01 8.88 -19.89
C ILE A 4 2.33 9.32 -19.26
N VAL A 5 2.58 10.63 -19.19
CA VAL A 5 3.77 11.18 -18.51
C VAL A 5 3.73 10.87 -17.02
N LEU A 6 2.57 11.06 -16.37
CA LEU A 6 2.40 10.73 -14.96
C LEU A 6 2.59 9.23 -14.71
N ALA A 7 2.03 8.36 -15.55
CA ALA A 7 2.25 6.92 -15.45
C ALA A 7 3.74 6.55 -15.60
N ALA A 8 4.46 7.17 -16.53
CA ALA A 8 5.90 6.94 -16.70
C ALA A 8 6.71 7.41 -15.47
N VAL A 9 6.35 8.55 -14.89
CA VAL A 9 6.94 9.06 -13.64
C VAL A 9 6.66 8.11 -12.48
N THR A 10 5.43 7.61 -12.36
CA THR A 10 5.06 6.63 -11.32
C THR A 10 5.90 5.36 -11.44
N VAL A 11 6.00 4.77 -12.64
CA VAL A 11 6.83 3.58 -12.87
C VAL A 11 8.30 3.84 -12.53
N GLY A 12 8.84 5.00 -12.93
CA GLY A 12 10.20 5.41 -12.59
C GLY A 12 10.41 5.55 -11.08
N SER A 13 9.48 6.20 -10.39
CA SER A 13 9.50 6.39 -8.94
C SER A 13 9.42 5.06 -8.18
N THR A 14 8.49 4.17 -8.55
CA THR A 14 8.36 2.84 -7.93
C THR A 14 9.62 1.99 -8.14
N THR A 15 10.21 2.05 -9.34
CA THR A 15 11.46 1.33 -9.64
C THR A 15 12.64 1.85 -8.81
N LEU A 16 12.77 3.18 -8.70
CA LEU A 16 13.80 3.81 -7.87
C LEU A 16 13.61 3.50 -6.38
N GLY A 17 12.38 3.56 -5.89
CA GLY A 17 12.05 3.19 -4.51
C GLY A 17 12.42 1.73 -4.20
N GLY A 18 12.05 0.81 -5.10
CA GLY A 18 12.44 -0.60 -5.00
C GLY A 18 13.96 -0.80 -5.05
N TYR A 19 14.67 -0.11 -5.94
CA TYR A 19 16.12 -0.16 -6.01
C TYR A 19 16.79 0.34 -4.72
N VAL A 20 16.34 1.47 -4.17
CA VAL A 20 16.84 2.01 -2.90
C VAL A 20 16.57 1.04 -1.75
N ALA A 21 15.40 0.40 -1.73
CA ALA A 21 15.05 -0.58 -0.72
C ALA A 21 15.98 -1.81 -0.79
N LEU A 22 16.21 -2.36 -1.99
CA LEU A 22 17.14 -3.48 -2.21
C LEU A 22 18.60 -3.12 -1.85
N ARG A 23 19.03 -1.89 -2.14
CA ARG A 23 20.38 -1.43 -1.83
C ARG A 23 20.60 -1.21 -0.32
N SER A 24 19.53 -0.89 0.41
CA SER A 24 19.56 -0.55 1.85
C SER A 24 19.30 -1.76 2.75
N LYS A 25 19.83 -2.94 2.39
CA LYS A 25 19.52 -4.23 3.03
C LYS A 25 19.51 -4.19 4.57
N ASP A 26 20.51 -3.56 5.20
CA ASP A 26 20.62 -3.48 6.66
C ASP A 26 19.69 -2.45 7.31
N ARG A 27 19.13 -1.53 6.52
CA ARG A 27 18.26 -0.42 6.96
C ARG A 27 16.88 -0.46 6.28
N PHE A 28 16.48 -1.63 5.78
CA PHE A 28 15.24 -1.79 5.03
C PHE A 28 14.01 -1.31 5.82
N HIS A 29 13.98 -1.59 7.12
CA HIS A 29 12.91 -1.15 8.02
C HIS A 29 12.80 0.38 8.14
N LEU A 30 13.91 1.12 8.03
CA LEU A 30 13.89 2.59 8.04
C LEU A 30 13.32 3.15 6.73
N VAL A 31 13.67 2.55 5.60
CA VAL A 31 13.13 2.94 4.28
C VAL A 31 11.63 2.66 4.23
N LEU A 32 11.20 1.48 4.69
CA LEU A 32 9.79 1.12 4.74
C LEU A 32 9.01 1.99 5.74
N GLY A 33 9.58 2.26 6.92
CA GLY A 33 8.98 3.14 7.93
C GLY A 33 8.84 4.58 7.45
N LEU A 34 9.84 5.10 6.72
CA LEU A 34 9.77 6.42 6.11
C LEU A 34 8.69 6.47 5.01
N ALA A 35 8.63 5.46 4.14
CA ALA A 35 7.62 5.39 3.10
C ALA A 35 6.19 5.31 3.68
N ALA A 36 5.98 4.44 4.68
CA ALA A 36 4.70 4.32 5.38
C ALA A 36 4.32 5.63 6.10
N GLY A 37 5.28 6.30 6.75
CA GLY A 37 5.05 7.58 7.42
C GLY A 37 4.68 8.71 6.44
N LEU A 38 5.33 8.79 5.29
CA LEU A 38 5.00 9.76 4.25
C LEU A 38 3.59 9.53 3.68
N LEU A 39 3.22 8.28 3.40
CA LEU A 39 1.87 7.94 2.93
C LEU A 39 0.81 8.22 3.99
N LEU A 40 1.07 7.89 5.26
CA LEU A 40 0.17 8.21 6.36
C LEU A 40 -0.02 9.72 6.52
N GLY A 41 1.06 10.49 6.38
CA GLY A 41 1.01 11.96 6.38
C GLY A 41 0.20 12.52 5.21
N LEU A 42 0.43 12.03 3.98
CA LEU A 42 -0.33 12.44 2.79
C LEU A 42 -1.82 12.14 2.96
N VAL A 43 -2.18 10.92 3.37
CA VAL A 43 -3.58 10.53 3.57
C VAL A 43 -4.22 11.38 4.67
N GLY A 44 -3.53 11.56 5.79
CA GLY A 44 -4.06 12.26 6.97
C GLY A 44 -4.21 13.76 6.79
N PHE A 45 -3.26 14.42 6.14
CA PHE A 45 -3.22 15.88 6.05
C PHE A 45 -3.73 16.45 4.73
N ASP A 46 -3.77 15.66 3.67
CA ASP A 46 -4.17 16.12 2.33
C ASP A 46 -5.46 15.42 1.90
N LEU A 47 -5.40 14.11 1.66
CA LEU A 47 -6.52 13.39 1.05
C LEU A 47 -7.77 13.36 1.93
N LEU A 48 -7.65 13.02 3.22
CA LEU A 48 -8.80 12.98 4.13
C LEU A 48 -9.48 14.35 4.23
N PRO A 49 -8.78 15.46 4.60
CA PRO A 49 -9.40 16.79 4.61
C PRO A 49 -10.08 17.16 3.29
N GLU A 50 -9.44 16.89 2.15
CA GLU A 50 -9.98 17.20 0.83
C GLU A 50 -11.32 16.50 0.57
N VAL A 51 -11.39 15.18 0.78
CA VAL A 51 -12.61 14.41 0.52
C VAL A 51 -13.75 14.73 1.50
N PHE A 52 -13.45 15.20 2.71
CA PHE A 52 -14.46 15.61 3.69
C PHE A 52 -15.03 17.00 3.41
N VAL A 53 -14.24 17.91 2.81
CA VAL A 53 -14.70 19.26 2.44
C VAL A 53 -15.52 19.25 1.14
N GLY A 54 -15.21 18.36 0.20
CA GLY A 54 -15.75 18.34 -1.17
C GLY A 54 -17.25 18.04 -1.36
N GLY A 55 -18.10 18.08 -0.32
CA GLY A 55 -19.55 17.95 -0.47
C GLY A 55 -20.03 16.60 -1.01
N GLY A 56 -19.49 15.50 -0.48
CA GLY A 56 -19.81 14.13 -0.92
C GLY A 56 -21.22 13.64 -0.58
N LEU A 57 -21.57 12.44 -1.07
CA LEU A 57 -22.83 11.78 -0.74
C LEU A 57 -22.91 11.49 0.76
N HIS A 58 -24.11 11.65 1.31
CA HIS A 58 -24.43 11.31 2.69
C HIS A 58 -25.44 10.17 2.72
N LEU A 59 -25.22 9.21 3.61
CA LEU A 59 -26.22 8.22 3.96
C LEU A 59 -26.87 8.65 5.28
N GLY A 60 -28.00 9.35 5.18
CA GLY A 60 -28.61 10.02 6.32
C GLY A 60 -27.72 11.13 6.87
N LYS A 61 -27.22 10.98 8.11
CA LYS A 61 -26.33 11.95 8.77
C LYS A 61 -24.84 11.61 8.62
N ILE A 62 -24.50 10.48 8.02
CA ILE A 62 -23.12 9.96 7.97
C ILE A 62 -22.56 10.24 6.57
N PRO A 63 -21.40 10.93 6.45
CA PRO A 63 -20.70 11.07 5.18
C PRO A 63 -20.31 9.70 4.63
N LEU A 64 -20.61 9.42 3.35
CA LEU A 64 -20.30 8.13 2.74
C LEU A 64 -18.80 7.86 2.71
N VAL A 65 -17.98 8.91 2.66
CA VAL A 65 -16.51 8.85 2.77
C VAL A 65 -16.07 8.19 4.09
N ALA A 66 -16.71 8.52 5.21
CA ALA A 66 -16.39 7.91 6.50
C ALA A 66 -16.74 6.41 6.52
N ILE A 67 -17.86 6.02 5.88
CA ILE A 67 -18.24 4.62 5.72
C ILE A 67 -17.22 3.89 4.84
N ALA A 68 -16.85 4.48 3.70
CA ALA A 68 -15.86 3.91 2.79
C ALA A 68 -14.49 3.73 3.48
N PHE A 69 -14.07 4.70 4.31
CA PHE A 69 -12.85 4.60 5.11
C PHE A 69 -12.89 3.40 6.08
N VAL A 70 -13.99 3.25 6.84
CA VAL A 70 -14.15 2.12 7.77
C VAL A 70 -14.21 0.79 7.03
N VAL A 71 -14.95 0.71 5.93
CA VAL A 71 -15.04 -0.50 5.10
C VAL A 71 -13.67 -0.86 4.53
N GLY A 72 -12.92 0.12 4.00
CA GLY A 72 -11.56 -0.08 3.51
C GLY A 72 -10.60 -0.57 4.60
N PHE A 73 -10.67 0.03 5.79
CA PHE A 73 -9.91 -0.41 6.96
C PHE A 73 -10.24 -1.86 7.34
N LEU A 74 -11.52 -2.21 7.46
CA LEU A 74 -11.96 -3.57 7.81
C LEU A 74 -11.56 -4.58 6.74
N PHE A 75 -11.67 -4.22 5.46
CA PHE A 75 -11.22 -5.06 4.36
C PHE A 75 -9.73 -5.41 4.49
N LEU A 76 -8.88 -4.41 4.73
CA LEU A 76 -7.44 -4.64 4.94
C LEU A 76 -7.17 -5.41 6.24
N HIS A 77 -7.89 -5.12 7.32
CA HIS A 77 -7.74 -5.82 8.60
C HIS A 77 -8.04 -7.32 8.48
N PHE A 78 -9.14 -7.67 7.81
CA PHE A 78 -9.46 -9.08 7.55
C PHE A 78 -8.47 -9.70 6.57
N PHE A 79 -8.03 -8.98 5.55
CA PHE A 79 -7.03 -9.48 4.61
C PHE A 79 -5.70 -9.79 5.31
N GLU A 80 -5.23 -8.89 6.18
CA GLU A 80 -4.05 -9.11 7.03
C GLU A 80 -4.23 -10.35 7.91
N GLN A 81 -5.38 -10.50 8.56
CA GLN A 81 -5.62 -11.64 9.44
C GLN A 81 -5.72 -12.98 8.69
N LEU A 82 -6.21 -12.96 7.45
CA LEU A 82 -6.28 -14.14 6.57
C LEU A 82 -4.91 -14.49 5.95
N ALA A 83 -4.09 -13.49 5.63
CA ALA A 83 -2.74 -13.68 5.07
C ALA A 83 -1.67 -13.91 6.15
N GLY A 84 -1.88 -13.39 7.35
CA GLY A 84 -0.99 -13.38 8.50
C GLY A 84 -1.13 -14.60 9.41
N GLY A 85 -1.19 -15.80 8.82
CA GLY A 85 -0.99 -17.04 9.56
C GLY A 85 0.46 -17.14 10.02
N HIS A 86 0.75 -16.50 11.16
CA HIS A 86 2.03 -16.43 11.88
C HIS A 86 2.96 -17.64 11.65
N GLU A 87 4.15 -17.39 11.08
CA GLU A 87 5.35 -18.00 11.66
C GLU A 87 5.78 -17.10 12.82
N PRO A 88 5.94 -17.61 14.05
CA PRO A 88 6.21 -16.79 15.22
C PRO A 88 7.46 -15.93 15.02
N ALA A 89 7.38 -14.65 15.37
CA ALA A 89 8.50 -13.71 15.39
C ALA A 89 9.57 -14.04 16.46
N GLU A 90 9.65 -15.30 16.89
CA GLU A 90 10.50 -15.83 17.96
C GLU A 90 11.04 -17.24 17.65
N SER A 91 11.10 -17.69 16.39
CA SER A 91 11.91 -18.88 16.08
C SER A 91 13.38 -18.47 16.00
N GLU A 92 14.03 -18.53 17.16
CA GLU A 92 15.47 -18.61 17.31
C GLU A 92 16.08 -19.46 16.18
N TYR A 93 17.13 -18.92 15.54
CA TYR A 93 17.88 -19.54 14.45
C TYR A 93 18.24 -21.01 14.77
N ALA A 94 17.38 -21.94 14.39
CA ALA A 94 17.61 -23.37 14.50
C ALA A 94 17.84 -23.93 13.10
N HIS A 95 19.07 -24.38 12.91
CA HIS A 95 19.60 -25.08 11.75
C HIS A 95 18.66 -26.12 11.12
N GLU A 96 18.25 -25.89 9.87
CA GLU A 96 18.20 -26.81 8.70
C GLU A 96 17.19 -26.24 7.68
N HIS A 97 17.69 -25.48 6.71
CA HIS A 97 16.85 -24.91 5.66
C HIS A 97 16.53 -25.97 4.59
N THR A 98 15.50 -26.77 4.81
CA THR A 98 14.74 -27.35 3.68
C THR A 98 13.88 -26.25 3.07
N HIS A 99 14.07 -25.97 1.79
CA HIS A 99 13.35 -24.97 1.00
C HIS A 99 11.82 -25.21 0.95
N TYR A 100 11.10 -24.87 2.02
CA TYR A 100 9.69 -24.49 2.01
C TYR A 100 9.68 -22.96 1.97
N GLY A 101 9.24 -22.22 0.96
CA GLY A 101 8.75 -22.50 -0.37
C GLY A 101 8.65 -21.15 -1.10
N ASP A 102 8.72 -21.17 -2.42
CA ASP A 102 8.60 -20.01 -3.33
C ASP A 102 7.27 -19.22 -3.13
N ALA A 103 6.33 -19.78 -2.37
CA ALA A 103 5.02 -19.21 -2.08
C ALA A 103 5.08 -17.82 -1.42
N ALA A 104 5.99 -17.58 -0.46
CA ALA A 104 6.07 -16.27 0.21
C ALA A 104 6.51 -15.15 -0.75
N GLY A 105 7.44 -15.45 -1.66
CA GLY A 105 7.88 -14.53 -2.71
C GLY A 105 6.78 -14.24 -3.72
N VAL A 106 6.06 -15.27 -4.17
CA VAL A 106 4.92 -15.12 -5.11
C VAL A 106 3.77 -14.33 -4.49
N VAL A 107 3.41 -14.59 -3.23
CA VAL A 107 2.37 -13.84 -2.51
C VAL A 107 2.77 -12.38 -2.35
N GLY A 108 4.04 -12.11 -1.98
CA GLY A 108 4.56 -10.75 -1.90
C GLY A 108 4.54 -10.02 -3.24
N ALA A 109 4.94 -10.69 -4.33
CA ALA A 109 4.92 -10.13 -5.68
C ALA A 109 3.49 -9.83 -6.16
N LEU A 110 2.54 -10.74 -5.88
CA LEU A 110 1.12 -10.54 -6.20
C LEU A 110 0.53 -9.36 -5.41
N ALA A 111 0.82 -9.28 -4.12
CA ALA A 111 0.38 -8.16 -3.27
C ALA A 111 0.92 -6.82 -3.81
N MET A 112 2.19 -6.77 -4.21
CA MET A 112 2.79 -5.58 -4.83
C MET A 112 2.15 -5.25 -6.18
N ALA A 113 1.85 -6.24 -7.03
CA ALA A 113 1.20 -6.00 -8.31
C ALA A 113 -0.21 -5.42 -8.14
N ILE A 114 -0.98 -5.94 -7.18
CA ILE A 114 -2.31 -5.41 -6.83
C ILE A 114 -2.20 -3.99 -6.28
N HIS A 115 -1.23 -3.71 -5.41
CA HIS A 115 -1.01 -2.39 -4.82
C HIS A 115 -0.75 -1.33 -5.90
N VAL A 116 0.24 -1.58 -6.77
CA VAL A 116 0.62 -0.66 -7.85
C VAL A 116 -0.49 -0.51 -8.89
N PHE A 117 -1.30 -1.54 -9.12
CA PHE A 117 -2.47 -1.44 -10.00
C PHE A 117 -3.49 -0.41 -9.47
N PHE A 118 -3.80 -0.45 -8.17
CA PHE A 118 -4.72 0.50 -7.55
C PHE A 118 -4.16 1.93 -7.53
N ASP A 119 -2.83 2.11 -7.37
CA ASP A 119 -2.19 3.42 -7.52
C ASP A 119 -2.42 4.00 -8.93
N GLY A 120 -2.33 3.16 -9.97
CA GLY A 120 -2.61 3.54 -11.35
C GLY A 120 -4.08 3.92 -11.59
N VAL A 121 -5.02 3.16 -11.01
CA VAL A 121 -6.46 3.51 -11.06
C VAL A 121 -6.72 4.84 -10.36
N GLY A 122 -6.09 5.08 -9.21
CA GLY A 122 -6.18 6.35 -8.48
C GLY A 122 -5.71 7.53 -9.33
N LEU A 123 -4.54 7.42 -9.97
CA LEU A 123 -4.04 8.44 -10.90
C LEU A 123 -4.99 8.68 -12.08
N ALA A 124 -5.56 7.62 -12.66
CA ALA A 124 -6.49 7.74 -13.78
C ALA A 124 -7.81 8.45 -13.36
N VAL A 125 -8.30 8.19 -12.15
CA VAL A 125 -9.52 8.83 -11.62
C VAL A 125 -9.25 10.28 -11.20
N ALA A 126 -8.09 10.58 -10.60
CA ALA A 126 -7.73 11.94 -10.19
C ALA A 126 -7.57 12.89 -11.38
N TYR A 127 -7.04 12.40 -12.50
CA TYR A 127 -6.84 13.17 -13.73
C TYR A 127 -7.85 12.80 -14.82
N LYS A 128 -9.03 12.32 -14.42
CA LYS A 128 -10.06 11.91 -15.37
C LYS A 128 -10.44 13.10 -16.27
N VAL A 129 -10.11 12.92 -17.55
CA VAL A 129 -10.76 13.49 -18.74
C VAL A 129 -12.11 12.82 -18.91
#